data_AF-A0AAU2MW35-F1
#
_entry.id   AF-A0AAU2MW35-F1
#
_cell.length_a   1.000
_cell.length_b   1.000
_cell.length_c   1.000
_cell.angle_alpha   90.00
_cell.angle_beta   90.00
_cell.angle_gamma   90.00
#
_symmetry.space_group_name_H-M   'P 1'
#
loop_
_entity.id
_entity.type
_entity.pdbx_description
1 polymer ?
#
loop_
_entity_poly.entity_id
_entity_poly.type
_entity_poly.pdbx_seq_one_letter_code
_entity_poly.pdbx_strand_id
1 'polypeptide(L)'
;MPPGGTPSDDRAAPAPPGPAAAPFDPYVSRLGTRLTTVYATSWTYAPDTANGGDDEVASLRPSAQLNLGRLASAYDRHAEQLPRILHRESLDTSLFAARRWSAAGERPPTVATLWQFTAPSGQILLALTLDLAAPLLQCIPLLEDLYYADITFGGAGLEELAASRIGTVPAGLLPERHQLVFRASPTAADVPSADDAQRIIYRADLPTRPGLDALCAPDELNRRPTTSGVLGPYVSLLTGHQDYVENAAFLSAVQAVASAARLREIRVLAESYVRRFRARADGNTRPHERRTLLERITMAQGHLELELGYSVEIPADLATLIPSLRPAAYHSALYEAMGLTDRAAAVSQTLQRLGNATGAELTSIESAELRAADRRRVRTVVAVTFVTTVTATLGLLFAFFGINASEVDERRSMFDLAYAPVYAVIVIVLVFGFLLYALLQAFDRAALRRSRTAQAPTWHGTHRLLASELGTALLDGHPARVPEPRNLPITDRTEAPPQS
;
A
#
# COMPACT_ATOMS: atom_id res chain seq x y z
N MET A 1 -88.78 37.50 -10.55
CA MET A 1 -88.10 36.43 -11.32
C MET A 1 -86.69 36.27 -10.76
N PRO A 2 -86.31 35.09 -10.23
CA PRO A 2 -84.91 34.66 -10.04
C PRO A 2 -84.31 34.29 -11.43
N PRO A 3 -83.02 33.91 -11.63
CA PRO A 3 -82.02 33.28 -10.74
C PRO A 3 -80.67 34.06 -10.73
N GLY A 4 -79.58 33.71 -10.03
CA GLY A 4 -79.12 32.53 -9.31
C GLY A 4 -77.62 32.37 -9.61
N GLY A 5 -76.81 32.06 -8.60
CA GLY A 5 -75.41 31.66 -8.78
C GLY A 5 -74.41 32.41 -7.89
N THR A 6 -74.22 31.93 -6.67
CA THR A 6 -72.87 31.86 -6.11
C THR A 6 -72.08 30.78 -6.87
N PRO A 7 -70.77 30.96 -7.02
CA PRO A 7 -69.90 30.10 -6.23
C PRO A 7 -68.89 30.91 -5.43
N SER A 8 -68.72 30.44 -4.19
CA SER A 8 -67.60 30.65 -3.30
C SER A 8 -66.25 30.64 -4.04
N ASP A 9 -65.49 31.72 -3.90
CA ASP A 9 -64.06 31.72 -4.16
C ASP A 9 -63.36 32.20 -2.88
N ASP A 10 -63.14 31.23 -1.99
CA ASP A 10 -62.20 31.32 -0.88
C ASP A 10 -60.80 31.55 -1.48
N ARG A 11 -60.44 32.82 -1.69
CA ARG A 11 -59.04 33.19 -1.82
C ARG A 11 -58.41 33.08 -0.44
N ALA A 12 -57.96 31.87 -0.15
CA ALA A 12 -57.00 31.58 0.90
C ALA A 12 -55.88 32.62 0.85
N ALA A 13 -55.75 33.36 1.95
CA ALA A 13 -54.58 34.18 2.20
C ALA A 13 -53.31 33.34 1.96
N PRO A 14 -52.25 33.90 1.35
CA PRO A 14 -51.00 33.17 1.23
C PRO A 14 -50.58 32.70 2.62
N ALA A 15 -50.45 31.38 2.77
CA ALA A 15 -49.95 30.79 3.99
C ALA A 15 -48.65 31.49 4.40
N PRO A 16 -48.43 31.72 5.70
CA PRO A 16 -47.16 32.26 6.15
C PRO A 16 -46.04 31.38 5.57
N PRO A 17 -44.92 31.97 5.10
CA PRO A 17 -43.80 31.17 4.63
C PRO A 17 -43.50 30.13 5.70
N GLY A 18 -43.56 28.85 5.31
CA GLY A 18 -43.20 27.73 6.17
C GLY A 18 -41.85 28.02 6.81
N PRO A 19 -41.61 27.52 8.05
CA PRO A 19 -40.47 27.93 8.85
C PRO A 19 -39.21 27.93 7.98
N ALA A 20 -38.70 29.13 7.73
CA ALA A 20 -37.43 29.32 7.05
C ALA A 20 -36.45 28.38 7.73
N ALA A 21 -35.89 27.43 6.98
CA ALA A 21 -34.86 26.53 7.48
C ALA A 21 -33.85 27.41 8.22
N ALA A 22 -33.72 27.19 9.53
CA ALA A 22 -32.82 27.98 10.35
C ALA A 22 -31.44 27.99 9.66
N PRO A 23 -30.74 29.13 9.60
CA PRO A 23 -29.47 29.26 8.87
C PRO A 23 -28.32 28.39 9.46
N PHE A 24 -28.62 27.59 10.47
CA PHE A 24 -27.73 26.69 11.17
C PHE A 24 -28.39 25.31 11.19
N ASP A 25 -27.76 24.32 10.55
CA ASP A 25 -28.16 22.92 10.73
C ASP A 25 -28.25 22.64 12.24
N PRO A 26 -29.40 22.20 12.75
CA PRO A 26 -29.54 21.88 14.16
C PRO A 26 -28.57 20.76 14.52
N TYR A 27 -28.03 20.79 15.75
CA TYR A 27 -27.42 19.62 16.35
C TYR A 27 -28.37 18.44 16.15
N VAL A 28 -27.93 17.28 15.64
CA VAL A 28 -28.78 16.11 15.83
C VAL A 28 -29.03 16.01 17.32
N SER A 29 -30.32 16.07 17.66
CA SER A 29 -30.89 15.82 18.98
C SER A 29 -30.70 14.35 19.34
N ARG A 30 -29.44 13.89 19.36
CA ARG A 30 -29.04 12.56 19.75
C ARG A 30 -29.13 12.53 21.26
N LEU A 31 -30.11 11.78 21.78
CA LEU A 31 -30.32 11.63 23.22
C LEU A 31 -29.29 10.71 23.89
N GLY A 32 -28.34 10.15 23.13
CA GLY A 32 -27.39 9.14 23.61
C GLY A 32 -26.01 9.20 22.95
N THR A 33 -25.22 8.15 23.15
CA THR A 33 -23.84 8.01 22.66
C THR A 33 -23.83 7.22 21.36
N ARG A 34 -23.16 7.72 20.32
CA ARG A 34 -22.90 6.98 19.08
C ARG A 34 -21.47 6.49 19.07
N LEU A 35 -21.28 5.19 18.88
CA LEU A 35 -19.97 4.59 18.66
C LEU A 35 -19.84 4.23 17.19
N THR A 36 -18.72 4.53 16.57
CA THR A 36 -18.42 4.04 15.22
C THR A 36 -17.01 3.47 15.19
N THR A 37 -16.86 2.19 14.88
CA THR A 37 -15.53 1.57 14.72
C THR A 37 -15.28 1.31 13.26
N VAL A 38 -14.15 1.81 12.75
CA VAL A 38 -13.64 1.58 11.41
C VAL A 38 -12.57 0.49 11.48
N TYR A 39 -12.69 -0.51 10.62
CA TYR A 39 -11.78 -1.65 10.48
C TYR A 39 -11.18 -1.67 9.08
N ALA A 40 -9.84 -1.79 9.00
CA ALA A 40 -9.18 -2.11 7.75
C ALA A 40 -9.40 -3.59 7.39
N THR A 41 -9.54 -3.87 6.09
CA THR A 41 -9.59 -5.25 5.57
C THR A 41 -8.44 -5.50 4.62
N SER A 42 -8.14 -6.78 4.38
CA SER A 42 -7.23 -7.21 3.32
C SER A 42 -7.87 -7.19 1.92
N TRP A 43 -9.16 -6.88 1.83
CA TRP A 43 -9.89 -6.87 0.57
C TRP A 43 -9.57 -5.61 -0.25
N THR A 44 -9.50 -5.80 -1.56
CA THR A 44 -9.29 -4.73 -2.53
C THR A 44 -10.39 -4.79 -3.58
N TYR A 45 -10.88 -3.62 -3.95
CA TYR A 45 -11.84 -3.41 -5.03
C TYR A 45 -11.05 -3.04 -6.28
N ALA A 46 -11.05 -3.92 -7.28
CA ALA A 46 -10.57 -3.62 -8.61
C ALA A 46 -11.80 -3.44 -9.51
N PRO A 47 -12.12 -2.22 -9.99
CA PRO A 47 -13.14 -2.07 -11.01
C PRO A 47 -12.63 -2.78 -12.27
N ASP A 48 -13.27 -3.89 -12.64
CA ASP A 48 -12.88 -4.70 -13.79
C ASP A 48 -13.24 -3.92 -15.06
N THR A 49 -12.29 -3.15 -15.61
CA THR A 49 -12.48 -2.36 -16.84
C THR A 49 -12.41 -3.20 -18.12
N ALA A 50 -12.20 -4.51 -18.01
CA ALA A 50 -11.96 -5.39 -19.15
C ALA A 50 -13.23 -5.87 -19.86
N ASN A 51 -14.39 -5.81 -19.21
CA ASN A 51 -15.68 -6.09 -19.82
C ASN A 51 -16.55 -4.85 -19.63
N GLY A 52 -16.89 -4.16 -20.72
CA GLY A 52 -17.89 -3.08 -20.72
C GLY A 52 -19.30 -3.63 -20.47
N GLY A 53 -19.49 -4.31 -19.35
CA GLY A 53 -20.77 -4.73 -18.80
C GLY A 53 -21.13 -3.77 -17.67
N ASP A 54 -22.35 -3.26 -17.71
CA ASP A 54 -22.93 -2.23 -16.87
C ASP A 54 -23.08 -2.59 -15.36
N ASP A 55 -22.35 -3.59 -14.85
CA ASP A 55 -22.32 -3.95 -13.43
C ASP A 55 -21.12 -3.29 -12.73
N GLU A 56 -20.93 -1.99 -12.95
CA GLU A 56 -20.15 -1.17 -12.03
C GLU A 56 -20.90 -1.25 -10.69
N VAL A 57 -20.33 -1.87 -9.65
CA VAL A 57 -20.89 -1.77 -8.29
C VAL A 57 -20.93 -0.28 -7.98
N ALA A 58 -22.12 0.32 -8.14
CA ALA A 58 -22.30 1.75 -8.19
C ALA A 58 -21.91 2.35 -6.83
N SER A 59 -20.65 2.76 -6.70
CA SER A 59 -20.16 3.40 -5.49
C SER A 59 -21.03 4.63 -5.21
N LEU A 60 -21.68 4.62 -4.06
CA LEU A 60 -22.57 5.69 -3.63
C LEU A 60 -21.72 6.88 -3.20
N ARG A 61 -22.12 8.07 -3.64
CA ARG A 61 -21.49 9.32 -3.20
C ARG A 61 -21.72 9.52 -1.70
N PRO A 62 -20.70 9.90 -0.91
CA PRO A 62 -20.86 10.15 0.52
C PRO A 62 -21.97 11.16 0.83
N SER A 63 -22.11 12.20 0.02
CA SER A 63 -23.16 13.23 0.14
C SER A 63 -24.59 12.71 0.04
N ALA A 64 -24.80 11.57 -0.64
CA ALA A 64 -26.12 10.96 -0.78
C ALA A 64 -26.55 10.15 0.46
N GLN A 65 -25.59 9.77 1.31
CA GLN A 65 -25.83 8.88 2.45
C GLN A 65 -25.56 9.54 3.81
N LEU A 66 -24.70 10.56 3.83
CA LEU A 66 -24.28 11.28 5.02
C LEU A 66 -24.70 12.75 4.92
N ASN A 67 -25.16 13.32 6.03
CA ASN A 67 -25.43 14.75 6.10
C ASN A 67 -24.11 15.52 6.20
N LEU A 68 -23.59 15.96 5.05
CA LEU A 68 -22.36 16.76 4.95
C LEU A 68 -22.65 18.27 4.89
N GLY A 69 -23.93 18.68 4.95
CA GLY A 69 -24.36 20.07 4.84
C GLY A 69 -23.67 20.79 3.67
N ARG A 70 -23.06 21.94 3.97
CA ARG A 70 -22.31 22.75 2.98
C ARG A 70 -21.08 22.05 2.38
N LEU A 71 -20.57 20.98 3.00
CA LEU A 71 -19.37 20.27 2.53
C LEU A 71 -19.69 19.22 1.45
N ALA A 72 -20.97 18.87 1.25
CA ALA A 72 -21.39 17.87 0.28
C ALA A 72 -20.78 18.08 -1.11
N SER A 73 -20.85 19.31 -1.62
CA SER A 73 -20.32 19.66 -2.95
C SER A 73 -18.79 19.49 -3.07
N ALA A 74 -18.05 19.71 -1.99
CA ALA A 74 -16.60 19.51 -1.96
C ALA A 74 -16.26 18.01 -1.96
N TYR A 75 -16.95 17.21 -1.15
CA TYR A 75 -16.80 15.76 -1.16
C TYR A 75 -17.14 15.14 -2.52
N ASP A 76 -18.18 15.62 -3.18
CA ASP A 76 -18.56 15.14 -4.52
C ASP A 76 -17.52 15.48 -5.59
N ARG A 77 -16.95 16.68 -5.53
CA ARG A 77 -15.92 17.13 -6.47
C ARG A 77 -14.63 16.31 -6.35
N HIS A 78 -14.29 15.90 -5.13
CA HIS A 78 -13.06 15.17 -4.82
C HIS A 78 -13.30 13.68 -4.58
N ALA A 79 -14.35 13.11 -5.17
CA ALA A 79 -14.75 11.72 -4.95
C ALA A 79 -13.68 10.68 -5.38
N GLU A 80 -12.71 11.04 -6.22
CA GLU A 80 -11.59 10.17 -6.58
C GLU A 80 -10.48 10.13 -5.52
N GLN A 81 -10.41 11.15 -4.66
CA GLN A 81 -9.37 11.31 -3.64
C GLN A 81 -9.87 11.06 -2.21
N LEU A 82 -11.17 10.82 -2.06
CA LEU A 82 -11.84 10.62 -0.78
C LEU A 82 -12.54 9.25 -0.76
N PRO A 83 -12.79 8.67 0.44
CA PRO A 83 -13.49 7.40 0.54
C PRO A 83 -14.89 7.46 -0.07
N ARG A 84 -15.29 6.41 -0.77
CA ARG A 84 -16.65 6.22 -1.29
C ARG A 84 -17.37 5.13 -0.52
N ILE A 85 -18.70 5.19 -0.50
CA ILE A 85 -19.53 4.16 0.15
C ILE A 85 -19.87 3.11 -0.90
N LEU A 86 -19.46 1.87 -0.67
CA LEU A 86 -19.86 0.72 -1.48
C LEU A 86 -21.23 0.21 -1.06
N HIS A 87 -21.43 0.07 0.25
CA HIS A 87 -22.63 -0.53 0.81
C HIS A 87 -22.98 0.06 2.17
N ARG A 88 -24.28 0.09 2.48
CA ARG A 88 -24.83 0.50 3.76
C ARG A 88 -26.02 -0.41 4.10
N GLU A 89 -25.97 -1.02 5.27
CA GLU A 89 -27.00 -1.94 5.75
C GLU A 89 -27.36 -1.62 7.20
N SER A 90 -28.67 -1.58 7.50
CA SER A 90 -29.14 -1.55 8.89
C SER A 90 -29.19 -2.98 9.42
N LEU A 91 -28.54 -3.21 10.57
CA LEU A 91 -28.51 -4.52 11.21
C LEU A 91 -29.61 -4.62 12.27
N ASP A 92 -30.15 -5.83 12.45
CA ASP A 92 -31.15 -6.10 13.49
C ASP A 92 -30.48 -6.13 14.87
N THR A 93 -30.81 -5.14 15.70
CA THR A 93 -30.22 -4.99 17.04
C THR A 93 -30.74 -6.02 18.04
N SER A 94 -31.85 -6.70 17.76
CA SER A 94 -32.34 -7.81 18.61
C SER A 94 -31.42 -9.03 18.54
N LEU A 95 -30.65 -9.15 17.46
CA LEU A 95 -29.70 -10.22 17.24
C LEU A 95 -28.27 -9.86 17.69
N PHE A 96 -28.08 -8.65 18.24
CA PHE A 96 -26.78 -8.18 18.70
C PHE A 96 -26.30 -8.94 19.93
N ALA A 97 -25.07 -9.42 19.89
CA ALA A 97 -24.40 -9.99 21.05
C ALA A 97 -22.95 -9.52 21.11
N ALA A 98 -22.52 -9.14 22.32
CA ALA A 98 -21.18 -8.67 22.63
C ALA A 98 -20.77 -9.17 24.03
N ARG A 99 -19.53 -9.65 24.18
CA ARG A 99 -19.12 -10.42 25.36
C ARG A 99 -19.10 -9.58 26.64
N ARG A 100 -18.33 -8.49 26.65
CA ARG A 100 -18.12 -7.64 27.84
C ARG A 100 -19.33 -6.74 28.08
N TRP A 101 -19.94 -6.23 27.00
CA TRP A 101 -21.14 -5.40 27.07
C TRP A 101 -22.33 -6.12 27.71
N SER A 102 -22.62 -7.35 27.27
CA SER A 102 -23.72 -8.13 27.84
C SER A 102 -23.43 -8.52 29.29
N ALA A 103 -22.17 -8.82 29.63
CA ALA A 103 -21.76 -9.12 31.00
C ALA A 103 -21.92 -7.92 31.96
N ALA A 104 -21.83 -6.69 31.44
CA ALA A 104 -22.09 -5.47 32.19
C ALA A 104 -23.59 -5.21 32.44
N GLY A 105 -24.49 -6.02 31.87
CA GLY A 105 -25.94 -5.89 32.04
C GLY A 105 -26.57 -4.77 31.20
N GLU A 106 -25.84 -4.27 30.20
CA GLU A 106 -26.28 -3.17 29.37
C GLU A 106 -27.25 -3.62 28.26
N ARG A 107 -28.12 -2.70 27.82
CA ARG A 107 -29.11 -2.98 26.77
C ARG A 107 -28.45 -3.05 25.39
N PRO A 108 -29.03 -3.80 24.43
CA PRO A 108 -28.55 -3.78 23.05
C PRO A 108 -28.64 -2.36 22.46
N PRO A 109 -27.86 -2.07 21.39
CA PRO A 109 -27.92 -0.79 20.71
C PRO A 109 -29.31 -0.50 20.16
N THR A 110 -29.69 0.77 20.08
CA THR A 110 -30.98 1.18 19.49
C THR A 110 -30.92 1.17 17.96
N VAL A 111 -29.76 1.45 17.39
CA VAL A 111 -29.49 1.40 15.95
C VAL A 111 -28.14 0.74 15.73
N ALA A 112 -28.06 -0.14 14.74
CA ALA A 112 -26.81 -0.68 14.23
C ALA A 112 -26.75 -0.52 12.72
N THR A 113 -25.65 0.02 12.20
CA THR A 113 -25.44 0.21 10.76
C THR A 113 -24.06 -0.27 10.36
N LEU A 114 -24.03 -1.21 9.42
CA LEU A 114 -22.81 -1.66 8.74
C LEU A 114 -22.58 -0.82 7.50
N TRP A 115 -21.36 -0.31 7.38
CA TRP A 115 -20.88 0.45 6.24
C TRP A 115 -19.71 -0.28 5.60
N GLN A 116 -19.67 -0.22 4.27
CA GLN A 116 -18.52 -0.66 3.49
C GLN A 116 -18.06 0.51 2.66
N PHE A 117 -16.77 0.81 2.75
CA PHE A 117 -16.14 1.89 2.01
C PHE A 117 -15.09 1.33 1.06
N THR A 118 -14.83 2.07 -0.01
CA THR A 118 -13.61 1.93 -0.81
C THR A 118 -12.78 3.20 -0.66
N ALA A 119 -11.51 3.04 -0.30
CA ALA A 119 -10.54 4.11 -0.33
C ALA A 119 -10.07 4.39 -1.77
N PRO A 120 -9.48 5.57 -2.05
CA PRO A 120 -8.88 5.86 -3.36
C PRO A 120 -7.87 4.81 -3.85
N SER A 121 -7.20 4.13 -2.92
CA SER A 121 -6.26 3.03 -3.18
C SER A 121 -6.95 1.71 -3.59
N GLY A 122 -8.28 1.69 -3.69
CA GLY A 122 -9.08 0.50 -3.92
C GLY A 122 -9.27 -0.37 -2.67
N GLN A 123 -8.60 -0.09 -1.54
CA GLN A 123 -8.80 -0.87 -0.32
C GLN A 123 -10.24 -0.77 0.20
N ILE A 124 -10.80 -1.90 0.61
CA ILE A 124 -12.13 -1.95 1.23
C ILE A 124 -11.99 -1.78 2.75
N LEU A 125 -12.85 -0.97 3.33
CA LEU A 125 -12.95 -0.76 4.78
C LEU A 125 -14.36 -1.07 5.26
N LEU A 126 -14.44 -1.54 6.50
CA LEU A 126 -15.72 -1.75 7.19
C LEU A 126 -15.86 -0.70 8.28
N ALA A 127 -17.06 -0.20 8.47
CA ALA A 127 -17.38 0.54 9.68
C ALA A 127 -18.68 0.04 10.29
N LEU A 128 -18.72 -0.08 11.61
CA LEU A 128 -19.93 -0.37 12.35
C LEU A 128 -20.28 0.82 13.21
N THR A 129 -21.46 1.40 12.97
CA THR A 129 -22.04 2.47 13.77
C THR A 129 -23.13 1.92 14.68
N LEU A 130 -23.03 2.18 15.98
CA LEU A 130 -23.99 1.80 17.01
C LEU A 130 -24.49 3.05 17.74
N ASP A 131 -25.80 3.22 17.84
CA ASP A 131 -26.41 4.23 18.72
C ASP A 131 -26.84 3.58 20.05
N LEU A 132 -26.46 4.20 21.16
CA LEU A 132 -26.61 3.66 22.50
C LEU A 132 -27.36 4.64 23.40
N ALA A 133 -28.29 4.11 24.19
CA ALA A 133 -28.95 4.83 25.27
C ALA A 133 -28.22 4.61 26.60
N ALA A 134 -26.89 4.83 26.60
CA ALA A 134 -26.03 4.61 27.77
C ALA A 134 -25.12 5.84 28.03
N PRO A 135 -24.85 6.16 29.31
CA PRO A 135 -23.80 7.07 29.74
C PRO A 135 -22.44 6.77 29.09
N LEU A 136 -21.64 7.83 28.91
CA LEU A 136 -20.36 7.75 28.21
C LEU A 136 -19.42 6.69 28.79
N LEU A 137 -19.16 6.72 30.11
CA LEU A 137 -18.23 5.77 30.76
C LEU A 137 -18.74 4.33 30.75
N GLN A 138 -20.06 4.13 30.72
CA GLN A 138 -20.63 2.78 30.62
C GLN A 138 -20.35 2.14 29.24
N CYS A 139 -19.97 2.92 28.23
CA CYS A 139 -19.63 2.42 26.89
C CYS A 139 -18.25 1.71 26.81
N ILE A 140 -17.40 1.79 27.85
CA ILE A 140 -16.04 1.23 27.83
C ILE A 140 -16.00 -0.28 27.50
N PRO A 141 -16.83 -1.15 28.11
CA PRO A 141 -16.85 -2.57 27.77
C PRO A 141 -17.17 -2.84 26.29
N LEU A 142 -18.06 -2.05 25.69
CA LEU A 142 -18.40 -2.17 24.27
C LEU A 142 -17.29 -1.61 23.38
N LEU A 143 -16.58 -0.56 23.79
CA LEU A 143 -15.40 -0.09 23.06
C LEU A 143 -14.33 -1.19 22.99
N GLU A 144 -14.13 -1.97 24.05
CA GLU A 144 -13.24 -3.13 24.05
C GLU A 144 -13.75 -4.26 23.15
N ASP A 145 -15.04 -4.62 23.23
CA ASP A 145 -15.63 -5.64 22.35
C ASP A 145 -15.51 -5.24 20.87
N LEU A 146 -15.82 -3.98 20.54
CA LEU A 146 -15.64 -3.42 19.21
C LEU A 146 -14.18 -3.38 18.80
N TYR A 147 -13.26 -3.04 19.72
CA TYR A 147 -11.84 -2.99 19.42
C TYR A 147 -11.34 -4.37 19.02
N TYR A 148 -11.74 -5.46 19.66
CA TYR A 148 -11.35 -6.82 19.26
C TYR A 148 -12.22 -7.45 18.16
N ALA A 149 -13.29 -6.77 17.74
CA ALA A 149 -14.35 -7.32 16.88
C ALA A 149 -15.03 -8.57 17.50
N ASP A 150 -15.12 -8.60 18.85
CA ASP A 150 -15.80 -9.63 19.64
C ASP A 150 -17.33 -9.38 19.69
N ILE A 151 -17.92 -9.15 18.51
CA ILE A 151 -19.34 -8.83 18.35
C ILE A 151 -19.97 -9.69 17.25
N THR A 152 -21.23 -10.03 17.43
CA THR A 152 -21.98 -10.83 16.45
C THR A 152 -23.38 -10.28 16.25
N PHE A 153 -23.94 -10.52 15.07
CA PHE A 153 -25.36 -10.33 14.78
C PHE A 153 -25.93 -11.65 14.29
N GLY A 154 -26.79 -12.27 15.09
CA GLY A 154 -27.40 -13.56 14.76
C GLY A 154 -26.38 -14.70 14.74
N GLY A 155 -25.31 -14.60 15.53
CA GLY A 155 -24.21 -15.55 15.58
C GLY A 155 -23.12 -15.35 14.52
N ALA A 156 -23.38 -14.55 13.47
CA ALA A 156 -22.38 -14.22 12.46
C ALA A 156 -21.50 -13.06 12.92
N GLY A 157 -20.19 -13.17 12.68
CA GLY A 157 -19.23 -12.10 12.94
C GLY A 157 -19.33 -10.96 11.95
N LEU A 158 -18.82 -9.78 12.31
CA LEU A 158 -18.84 -8.58 11.43
C LEU A 158 -18.20 -8.84 10.06
N GLU A 159 -17.09 -9.56 10.07
CA GLU A 159 -16.36 -9.89 8.85
C GLU A 159 -17.14 -10.84 7.95
N GLU A 160 -17.76 -11.87 8.51
CA GLU A 160 -18.58 -12.84 7.79
C GLU A 160 -19.79 -12.16 7.12
N LEU A 161 -20.46 -11.28 7.86
CA LEU A 161 -21.55 -10.45 7.34
C LEU A 161 -21.06 -9.63 6.15
N ALA A 162 -19.95 -8.90 6.31
CA ALA A 162 -19.43 -8.04 5.24
C ALA A 162 -18.95 -8.83 4.01
N ALA A 163 -18.28 -9.96 4.22
CA ALA A 163 -17.75 -10.80 3.16
C ALA A 163 -18.89 -11.35 2.28
N SER A 164 -19.99 -11.79 2.91
CA SER A 164 -21.18 -12.30 2.21
C SER A 164 -21.80 -11.26 1.26
N ARG A 165 -21.73 -9.97 1.58
CA ARG A 165 -22.33 -8.89 0.78
C ARG A 165 -21.52 -8.53 -0.46
N ILE A 166 -20.19 -8.69 -0.39
CA ILE A 166 -19.29 -8.40 -1.50
C ILE A 166 -19.01 -9.68 -2.32
N GLY A 167 -19.53 -10.83 -1.91
CA GLY A 167 -19.27 -12.11 -2.57
C GLY A 167 -17.83 -12.60 -2.39
N THR A 168 -17.20 -12.25 -1.26
CA THR A 168 -15.84 -12.67 -0.91
C THR A 168 -15.84 -13.61 0.29
N VAL A 169 -14.68 -14.17 0.62
CA VAL A 169 -14.47 -15.05 1.78
C VAL A 169 -13.82 -14.23 2.91
N PRO A 170 -14.20 -14.46 4.19
CA PRO A 170 -13.47 -13.92 5.32
C PRO A 170 -11.97 -14.25 5.25
N ALA A 171 -11.12 -13.23 5.39
CA ALA A 171 -9.67 -13.30 5.26
C ALA A 171 -8.92 -12.66 6.46
N GLY A 172 -9.63 -12.33 7.54
CA GLY A 172 -9.18 -11.60 8.71
C GLY A 172 -9.23 -10.08 8.55
N LEU A 173 -9.77 -9.39 9.56
CA LEU A 173 -9.61 -7.95 9.72
C LEU A 173 -8.14 -7.60 10.02
N LEU A 174 -7.66 -6.52 9.42
CA LEU A 174 -6.32 -6.00 9.69
C LEU A 174 -6.25 -5.34 11.07
N PRO A 175 -5.05 -5.22 11.67
CA PRO A 175 -4.92 -4.64 13.01
C PRO A 175 -5.31 -3.16 13.06
N GLU A 176 -5.16 -2.44 11.94
CA GLU A 176 -5.51 -1.03 11.81
C GLU A 176 -7.01 -0.80 11.98
N ARG A 177 -7.36 -0.09 13.05
CA ARG A 177 -8.72 0.27 13.40
C ARG A 177 -8.75 1.59 14.15
N HIS A 178 -9.86 2.31 14.03
CA HIS A 178 -10.08 3.55 14.76
C HIS A 178 -11.54 3.66 15.21
N GLN A 179 -11.75 4.12 16.44
CA GLN A 179 -13.06 4.23 17.06
C GLN A 179 -13.42 5.70 17.23
N LEU A 180 -14.66 6.04 16.91
CA LEU A 180 -15.22 7.37 17.05
C LEU A 180 -16.34 7.29 18.08
N VAL A 181 -16.29 8.18 19.06
CA VAL A 181 -17.32 8.34 20.08
C VAL A 181 -17.93 9.71 19.89
N PHE A 182 -19.21 9.75 19.52
CA PHE A 182 -19.98 10.98 19.37
C PHE A 182 -21.00 11.10 20.50
N ARG A 183 -21.06 12.27 21.13
CA ARG A 183 -22.05 12.55 22.17
C ARG A 183 -22.62 13.96 22.00
N ALA A 184 -23.93 14.12 22.15
CA ALA A 184 -24.52 15.45 22.21
C ALA A 184 -24.12 16.16 23.53
N SER A 185 -23.84 17.46 23.44
CA SER A 185 -23.57 18.33 24.59
C SER A 185 -24.40 19.60 24.44
N PRO A 186 -25.68 19.58 24.87
CA PRO A 186 -26.54 20.76 24.78
C PRO A 186 -26.06 21.88 25.71
N THR A 187 -25.41 21.55 26.82
CA THR A 187 -24.84 22.52 27.76
C THR A 187 -23.35 22.27 28.00
N ALA A 188 -22.64 23.29 28.47
CA ALA A 188 -21.21 23.19 28.80
C ALA A 188 -20.92 22.15 29.92
N ALA A 189 -21.90 21.85 30.77
CA ALA A 189 -21.78 20.83 31.80
C ALA A 189 -21.81 19.40 31.23
N ASP A 190 -22.29 19.22 29.99
CA ASP A 190 -22.33 17.92 29.33
C ASP A 190 -21.00 17.58 28.62
N VAL A 191 -20.08 18.56 28.51
CA VAL A 191 -18.75 18.34 27.97
C VAL A 191 -17.98 17.42 28.93
N PRO A 192 -17.42 16.29 28.47
CA PRO A 192 -16.67 15.37 29.31
C PRO A 192 -15.50 16.06 29.99
N SER A 193 -15.22 15.69 31.23
CA SER A 193 -13.99 16.12 31.89
C SER A 193 -12.77 15.51 31.18
N ALA A 194 -11.58 16.09 31.40
CA ALA A 194 -10.34 15.52 30.86
C ALA A 194 -10.12 14.07 31.31
N ASP A 195 -10.49 13.72 32.55
CA ASP A 195 -10.40 12.36 33.07
C ASP A 195 -11.39 11.41 32.37
N ASP A 196 -12.63 11.84 32.13
CA ASP A 196 -13.61 11.03 31.39
C ASP A 196 -13.15 10.79 29.95
N ALA A 197 -12.68 11.84 29.27
CA ALA A 197 -12.15 11.74 27.91
C ALA A 197 -10.97 10.75 27.85
N GLN A 198 -10.09 10.81 28.85
CA GLN A 198 -8.96 9.90 28.96
C GLN A 198 -9.38 8.45 29.17
N ARG A 199 -10.28 8.17 30.11
CA ARG A 199 -10.79 6.82 30.37
C ARG A 199 -11.43 6.19 29.12
N ILE A 200 -12.15 7.01 28.34
CA ILE A 200 -12.72 6.58 27.05
C ILE A 200 -11.63 6.28 26.03
N ILE A 201 -10.65 7.16 25.87
CA ILE A 201 -9.61 6.99 24.85
C ILE A 201 -8.69 5.80 25.14
N TYR A 202 -8.36 5.57 26.41
CA TYR A 202 -7.59 4.40 26.83
C TYR A 202 -8.44 3.14 27.05
N ARG A 203 -9.78 3.24 26.94
CA ARG A 203 -10.73 2.15 27.20
C ARG A 203 -10.54 1.51 28.58
N ALA A 204 -10.15 2.30 29.56
CA ALA A 204 -9.81 1.83 30.89
C ALA A 204 -10.40 2.77 31.94
N ASP A 205 -11.23 2.21 32.82
CA ASP A 205 -11.78 2.94 33.96
C ASP A 205 -10.78 2.92 35.13
N LEU A 206 -9.59 3.50 34.91
CA LEU A 206 -8.51 3.57 35.87
C LEU A 206 -8.13 5.03 36.16
N PRO A 207 -7.76 5.36 37.41
CA PRO A 207 -7.38 6.73 37.76
C PRO A 207 -6.13 7.15 36.98
N THR A 208 -6.25 8.29 36.32
CA THR A 208 -5.17 8.91 35.54
C THR A 208 -4.05 9.42 36.44
N ARG A 209 -2.79 9.23 36.02
CA ARG A 209 -1.66 9.94 36.63
C ARG A 209 -1.60 11.38 36.09
N PRO A 210 -1.70 12.41 36.93
CA PRO A 210 -1.68 13.80 36.48
C PRO A 210 -0.36 14.16 35.77
N GLY A 211 -0.46 14.88 34.65
CA GLY A 211 0.67 15.38 33.87
C GLY A 211 1.17 14.46 32.74
N LEU A 212 0.51 13.33 32.48
CA LEU A 212 0.78 12.44 31.34
C LEU A 212 -0.33 12.53 30.29
N ASP A 213 -0.60 13.74 29.81
CA ASP A 213 -1.63 14.01 28.80
C ASP A 213 -1.02 13.93 27.40
N ALA A 214 -0.88 12.71 26.88
CA ALA A 214 -0.43 12.46 25.50
C ALA A 214 -1.58 12.57 24.46
N LEU A 215 -2.74 13.10 24.86
CA LEU A 215 -3.92 13.20 24.02
C LEU A 215 -3.89 14.49 23.20
N CYS A 216 -4.27 14.40 21.93
CA CYS A 216 -4.34 15.56 21.06
C CYS A 216 -5.73 16.22 21.19
N ALA A 217 -5.76 17.52 21.49
CA ALA A 217 -7.00 18.31 21.62
C ALA A 217 -6.94 19.50 20.64
N PRO A 218 -7.48 19.38 19.42
CA PRO A 218 -7.35 20.42 18.40
C PRO A 218 -8.13 21.67 18.76
N ASP A 219 -7.49 22.84 18.67
CA ASP A 219 -8.08 24.12 19.08
C ASP A 219 -9.42 24.40 18.37
N GLU A 220 -9.48 24.16 17.05
CA GLU A 220 -10.68 24.41 16.23
C GLU A 220 -11.91 23.60 16.66
N LEU A 221 -11.69 22.42 17.23
CA LEU A 221 -12.77 21.57 17.78
C LEU A 221 -13.17 22.00 19.20
N ASN A 222 -12.25 22.60 19.96
CA ASN A 222 -12.46 22.99 21.35
C ASN A 222 -12.76 24.50 21.52
N ARG A 223 -13.08 25.22 20.43
CA ARG A 223 -13.34 26.67 20.46
C ARG A 223 -14.57 27.10 21.26
N ARG A 224 -15.60 26.26 21.37
CA ARG A 224 -16.85 26.61 22.06
C ARG A 224 -16.95 25.86 23.38
N PRO A 225 -17.56 26.45 24.42
CA PRO A 225 -17.69 25.81 25.73
C PRO A 225 -18.62 24.59 25.72
N THR A 226 -19.39 24.38 24.66
CA THR A 226 -20.29 23.21 24.46
C THR A 226 -19.71 22.18 23.51
N THR A 227 -18.49 22.36 23.03
CA THR A 227 -17.85 21.46 22.05
C THR A 227 -16.53 20.97 22.59
N SER A 228 -16.25 19.69 22.41
CA SER A 228 -14.93 19.15 22.68
C SER A 228 -14.54 18.09 21.66
N GLY A 229 -13.28 18.11 21.27
CA GLY A 229 -12.66 17.09 20.44
C GLY A 229 -11.34 16.67 21.07
N VAL A 230 -11.25 15.40 21.47
CA VAL A 230 -10.04 14.80 22.03
C VAL A 230 -9.72 13.53 21.26
N LEU A 231 -8.48 13.38 20.84
CA LEU A 231 -8.03 12.30 19.98
C LEU A 231 -6.88 11.55 20.63
N GLY A 232 -6.94 10.22 20.53
CA GLY A 232 -5.82 9.33 20.65
C GLY A 232 -5.59 8.56 19.35
N PRO A 233 -4.55 7.71 19.29
CA PRO A 233 -4.22 6.92 18.09
C PRO A 233 -5.36 5.98 17.66
N TYR A 234 -6.13 5.44 18.61
CA TYR A 234 -7.15 4.43 18.33
C TYR A 234 -8.58 4.89 18.57
N VAL A 235 -8.77 5.98 19.31
CA VAL A 235 -10.10 6.46 19.72
C VAL A 235 -10.14 7.98 19.61
N SER A 236 -11.17 8.52 18.98
CA SER A 236 -11.52 9.95 19.02
C SER A 236 -12.84 10.14 19.75
N LEU A 237 -12.90 11.13 20.63
CA LEU A 237 -14.11 11.57 21.31
C LEU A 237 -14.48 12.96 20.80
N LEU A 238 -15.68 13.07 20.22
CA LEU A 238 -16.24 14.34 19.75
C LEU A 238 -17.57 14.59 20.46
N THR A 239 -17.71 15.75 21.09
CA THR A 239 -18.91 16.11 21.83
C THR A 239 -19.47 17.45 21.37
N GLY A 240 -20.80 17.50 21.21
CA GLY A 240 -21.53 18.73 20.90
C GLY A 240 -21.25 19.30 19.52
N HIS A 241 -20.69 18.52 18.59
CA HIS A 241 -20.43 18.97 17.23
C HIS A 241 -21.67 18.88 16.33
N GLN A 242 -21.66 19.61 15.22
CA GLN A 242 -22.73 19.52 14.21
C GLN A 242 -22.54 18.28 13.34
N ASP A 243 -23.63 17.76 12.77
CA ASP A 243 -23.60 16.51 12.00
C ASP A 243 -22.56 16.48 10.88
N TYR A 244 -22.44 17.57 10.12
CA TYR A 244 -21.47 17.61 9.03
C TYR A 244 -20.03 17.51 9.53
N VAL A 245 -19.73 17.98 10.75
CA VAL A 245 -18.41 17.85 11.36
C VAL A 245 -18.17 16.41 11.79
N GLU A 246 -19.16 15.78 12.42
CA GLU A 246 -19.06 14.38 12.85
C GLU A 246 -18.98 13.41 11.66
N ASN A 247 -19.77 13.64 10.61
CA ASN A 247 -19.73 12.85 9.38
C ASN A 247 -18.42 13.06 8.61
N ALA A 248 -17.88 14.28 8.59
CA ALA A 248 -16.56 14.54 8.01
C ALA A 248 -15.42 13.92 8.84
N ALA A 249 -15.55 13.90 10.17
CA ALA A 249 -14.64 13.19 11.07
C ALA A 249 -14.72 11.67 10.83
N PHE A 250 -15.92 11.14 10.61
CA PHE A 250 -16.11 9.74 10.24
C PHE A 250 -15.40 9.38 8.94
N LEU A 251 -15.60 10.16 7.86
CA LEU A 251 -14.89 9.95 6.60
C LEU A 251 -13.37 10.14 6.75
N SER A 252 -12.92 11.06 7.60
CA SER A 252 -11.50 11.24 7.91
C SER A 252 -10.92 10.01 8.62
N ALA A 253 -11.64 9.40 9.54
CA ALA A 253 -11.22 8.15 10.19
C ALA A 253 -11.17 6.98 9.21
N VAL A 254 -12.11 6.89 8.27
CA VAL A 254 -12.06 5.91 7.17
C VAL A 254 -10.79 6.10 6.35
N GLN A 255 -10.48 7.33 5.94
CA GLN A 255 -9.27 7.63 5.18
C GLN A 255 -7.98 7.35 5.97
N ALA A 256 -7.95 7.70 7.26
CA ALA A 256 -6.79 7.50 8.12
C ALA A 256 -6.51 6.01 8.38
N VAL A 257 -7.55 5.20 8.61
CA VAL A 257 -7.42 3.74 8.76
C VAL A 257 -6.97 3.09 7.45
N ALA A 258 -7.47 3.55 6.30
CA ALA A 258 -7.02 3.08 4.99
C ALA A 258 -5.52 3.39 4.79
N SER A 259 -5.13 4.63 5.07
CA SER A 259 -3.73 5.09 4.97
C SER A 259 -2.82 4.30 5.91
N ALA A 260 -3.27 4.03 7.14
CA ALA A 260 -2.54 3.21 8.11
C ALA A 260 -2.30 1.79 7.60
N ALA A 261 -3.33 1.16 7.04
CA ALA A 261 -3.24 -0.20 6.54
C ALA A 261 -2.32 -0.30 5.32
N ARG A 262 -2.45 0.63 4.36
CA ARG A 262 -1.54 0.74 3.21
C ARG A 262 -0.10 0.97 3.65
N LEU A 263 0.12 1.88 4.61
CA LEU A 263 1.45 2.15 5.13
C LEU A 263 2.10 0.90 5.77
N ARG A 264 1.33 0.09 6.50
CA ARG A 264 1.82 -1.18 7.06
C ARG A 264 2.25 -2.14 5.95
N GLU A 265 1.43 -2.30 4.92
CA GLU A 265 1.76 -3.18 3.78
C GLU A 265 3.02 -2.71 3.03
N ILE A 266 3.11 -1.41 2.72
CA ILE A 266 4.29 -0.81 2.09
C ILE A 266 5.54 -1.04 2.94
N ARG A 267 5.45 -0.83 4.26
CA ARG A 267 6.57 -1.07 5.18
C ARG A 267 7.02 -2.53 5.17
N VAL A 268 6.09 -3.48 5.29
CA VAL A 268 6.42 -4.93 5.27
C VAL A 268 7.12 -5.31 3.98
N LEU A 269 6.64 -4.80 2.84
CA LEU A 269 7.24 -5.07 1.54
C LEU A 269 8.60 -4.40 1.38
N ALA A 270 8.75 -3.14 1.78
CA ALA A 270 10.02 -2.43 1.77
C ALA A 270 11.08 -3.19 2.58
N GLU A 271 10.74 -3.64 3.79
CA GLU A 271 11.62 -4.46 4.62
C GLU A 271 11.98 -5.79 3.95
N SER A 272 11.01 -6.45 3.28
CA SER A 272 11.27 -7.68 2.53
C SER A 272 12.28 -7.48 1.40
N TYR A 273 12.19 -6.36 0.66
CA TYR A 273 13.14 -6.03 -0.40
C TYR A 273 14.52 -5.67 0.15
N VAL A 274 14.59 -4.96 1.28
CA VAL A 274 15.85 -4.73 1.99
C VAL A 274 16.48 -6.06 2.43
N ARG A 275 15.70 -7.00 2.97
CA ARG A 275 16.19 -8.35 3.33
C ARG A 275 16.71 -9.11 2.11
N ARG A 276 15.94 -9.14 1.00
CA ARG A 276 16.35 -9.75 -0.27
C ARG A 276 17.64 -9.12 -0.82
N PHE A 277 17.77 -7.80 -0.76
CA PHE A 277 18.98 -7.09 -1.17
C PHE A 277 20.20 -7.45 -0.32
N ARG A 278 20.03 -7.61 1.00
CA ARG A 278 21.11 -8.00 1.91
C ARG A 278 21.52 -9.47 1.73
N ALA A 279 20.56 -10.40 1.67
CA ALA A 279 20.84 -11.82 1.51
C ALA A 279 21.57 -12.15 0.19
N ARG A 280 21.37 -11.33 -0.85
CA ARG A 280 22.11 -11.40 -2.12
C ARG A 280 23.62 -11.21 -1.96
N ALA A 281 24.08 -10.47 -0.94
CA ALA A 281 25.49 -10.16 -0.77
C ALA A 281 26.35 -11.41 -0.48
N ASP A 282 25.74 -12.52 -0.04
CA ASP A 282 26.45 -13.66 0.54
C ASP A 282 26.87 -14.79 -0.42
N GLY A 283 26.76 -14.67 -1.76
CA GLY A 283 27.41 -15.67 -2.61
C GLY A 283 27.14 -15.70 -4.12
N ASN A 284 28.18 -16.15 -4.84
CA ASN A 284 28.32 -16.82 -6.15
C ASN A 284 27.21 -16.75 -7.24
N THR A 285 26.34 -15.75 -7.20
CA THR A 285 25.23 -15.58 -8.14
C THR A 285 25.77 -15.03 -9.46
N ARG A 286 25.29 -15.56 -10.60
CA ARG A 286 25.75 -15.09 -11.92
C ARG A 286 25.46 -13.58 -12.08
N PRO A 287 26.34 -12.80 -12.73
CA PRO A 287 26.16 -11.35 -12.89
C PRO A 287 24.81 -10.96 -13.49
N HIS A 288 24.29 -11.76 -14.44
CA HIS A 288 22.99 -11.53 -15.05
C HIS A 288 21.81 -11.71 -14.08
N GLU A 289 21.82 -12.79 -13.28
CA GLU A 289 20.79 -13.05 -12.26
C GLU A 289 20.79 -11.94 -11.18
N ARG A 290 21.99 -11.47 -10.80
CA ARG A 290 22.16 -10.34 -9.89
C ARG A 290 21.55 -9.05 -10.45
N ARG A 291 21.79 -8.76 -11.73
CA ARG A 291 21.24 -7.58 -12.42
C ARG A 291 19.71 -7.63 -12.46
N THR A 292 19.13 -8.75 -12.91
CA THR A 292 17.67 -8.91 -12.99
C THR A 292 17.00 -8.75 -11.63
N LEU A 293 17.62 -9.26 -10.56
CA LEU A 293 17.11 -9.06 -9.20
C LEU A 293 17.14 -7.59 -8.78
N LEU A 294 18.24 -6.87 -9.05
CA LEU A 294 18.35 -5.44 -8.72
C LEU A 294 17.39 -4.57 -9.54
N GLU A 295 17.19 -4.90 -10.82
CA GLU A 295 16.18 -4.26 -11.67
C GLU A 295 14.77 -4.48 -11.09
N ARG A 296 14.45 -5.70 -10.65
CA ARG A 296 13.16 -6.00 -9.98
C ARG A 296 12.99 -5.21 -8.69
N ILE A 297 14.02 -5.13 -7.84
CA ILE A 297 13.97 -4.36 -6.59
C ILE A 297 13.76 -2.88 -6.90
N THR A 298 14.48 -2.32 -7.86
CA THR A 298 14.37 -0.90 -8.25
C THR A 298 12.98 -0.59 -8.81
N MET A 299 12.44 -1.48 -9.64
CA MET A 299 11.08 -1.35 -10.15
C MET A 299 10.03 -1.44 -9.03
N ALA A 300 10.21 -2.36 -8.07
CA ALA A 300 9.31 -2.48 -6.93
C ALA A 300 9.39 -1.27 -5.99
N GLN A 301 10.59 -0.72 -5.76
CA GLN A 301 10.78 0.51 -4.98
C GLN A 301 9.98 1.68 -5.59
N GLY A 302 10.12 1.92 -6.91
CA GLY A 302 9.38 3.00 -7.57
C GLY A 302 7.86 2.87 -7.42
N HIS A 303 7.35 1.63 -7.41
CA HIS A 303 5.94 1.37 -7.13
C HIS A 303 5.55 1.66 -5.68
N LEU A 304 6.36 1.21 -4.71
CA LEU A 304 6.10 1.46 -3.29
C LEU A 304 6.14 2.96 -2.95
N GLU A 305 7.03 3.73 -3.57
CA GLU A 305 7.10 5.19 -3.40
C GLU A 305 5.86 5.89 -3.95
N LEU A 306 5.39 5.47 -5.12
CA LEU A 306 4.18 6.01 -5.72
C LEU A 306 2.95 5.68 -4.87
N GLU A 307 2.82 4.42 -4.42
CA GLU A 307 1.74 4.00 -3.53
C GLU A 307 1.76 4.73 -2.18
N LEU A 308 2.95 4.98 -1.62
CA LEU A 308 3.10 5.76 -0.40
C LEU A 308 2.60 7.20 -0.60
N GLY A 309 3.01 7.83 -1.69
CA GLY A 309 2.56 9.17 -2.05
C GLY A 309 1.05 9.25 -2.20
N TYR A 310 0.47 8.37 -3.01
CA TYR A 310 -0.97 8.40 -3.33
C TYR A 310 -1.87 7.97 -2.16
N SER A 311 -1.50 6.90 -1.46
CA SER A 311 -2.37 6.29 -0.45
C SER A 311 -2.20 6.86 0.96
N VAL A 312 -1.09 7.56 1.24
CA VAL A 312 -0.74 8.00 2.61
C VAL A 312 -0.38 9.48 2.67
N GLU A 313 0.49 9.97 1.80
CA GLU A 313 1.01 11.36 1.89
C GLU A 313 0.01 12.39 1.35
N ILE A 314 -0.57 12.17 0.17
CA ILE A 314 -1.57 13.08 -0.42
C ILE A 314 -2.80 13.23 0.49
N PRO A 315 -3.39 12.14 1.01
CA PRO A 315 -4.58 12.25 1.86
C PRO A 315 -4.34 13.00 3.17
N ALA A 316 -3.09 13.13 3.65
CA ALA A 316 -2.78 13.80 4.91
C ALA A 316 -3.15 15.29 4.91
N ASP A 317 -3.25 15.93 3.74
CA ASP A 317 -3.63 17.34 3.60
C ASP A 317 -5.09 17.52 3.14
N LEU A 318 -6.03 17.14 4.01
CA LEU A 318 -7.46 17.28 3.76
C LEU A 318 -7.89 18.75 3.51
N ALA A 319 -7.16 19.73 4.05
CA ALA A 319 -7.52 21.14 3.97
C ALA A 319 -7.55 21.66 2.52
N THR A 320 -6.78 21.03 1.62
CA THR A 320 -6.79 21.34 0.18
C THR A 320 -8.07 20.89 -0.53
N LEU A 321 -8.72 19.85 -0.01
CA LEU A 321 -9.91 19.24 -0.61
C LEU A 321 -11.21 19.77 0.00
N ILE A 322 -11.23 19.92 1.32
CA ILE A 322 -12.43 20.29 2.08
C ILE A 322 -12.21 21.67 2.72
N PRO A 323 -12.90 22.73 2.25
CA PRO A 323 -12.70 24.09 2.74
C PRO A 323 -13.39 24.32 4.09
N SER A 324 -12.92 23.65 5.15
CA SER A 324 -13.45 23.79 6.50
C SER A 324 -12.42 23.51 7.57
N LEU A 325 -12.22 24.50 8.46
CA LEU A 325 -11.20 24.43 9.52
C LEU A 325 -11.44 23.31 10.53
N ARG A 326 -12.69 23.03 10.92
CA ARG A 326 -12.97 22.00 11.94
C ARG A 326 -12.66 20.58 11.46
N PRO A 327 -13.20 20.10 10.34
CA PRO A 327 -12.81 18.80 9.80
C PRO A 327 -11.32 18.72 9.43
N ALA A 328 -10.74 19.79 8.89
CA ALA A 328 -9.32 19.82 8.57
C ALA A 328 -8.44 19.68 9.82
N ALA A 329 -8.74 20.42 10.89
CA ALA A 329 -8.03 20.32 12.17
C ALA A 329 -8.22 18.96 12.85
N TYR A 330 -9.42 18.38 12.76
CA TYR A 330 -9.65 16.99 13.20
C TYR A 330 -8.74 16.02 12.43
N HIS A 331 -8.73 16.14 11.10
CA HIS A 331 -8.01 15.23 10.22
C HIS A 331 -6.49 15.31 10.43
N SER A 332 -5.91 16.52 10.48
CA SER A 332 -4.48 16.71 10.73
C SER A 332 -4.08 16.14 12.09
N ALA A 333 -4.87 16.42 13.13
CA ALA A 333 -4.65 15.89 14.47
C ALA A 333 -4.79 14.37 14.55
N LEU A 334 -5.70 13.77 13.78
CA LEU A 334 -5.84 12.32 13.70
C LEU A 334 -4.61 11.68 13.04
N TYR A 335 -4.13 12.25 11.93
CA TYR A 335 -2.93 11.77 11.25
C TYR A 335 -1.69 11.87 12.14
N GLU A 336 -1.57 12.95 12.91
CA GLU A 336 -0.53 13.16 13.91
C GLU A 336 -0.65 12.18 15.08
N ALA A 337 -1.84 12.04 15.68
CA ALA A 337 -2.08 11.13 16.81
C ALA A 337 -1.85 9.66 16.44
N MET A 338 -2.19 9.28 15.20
CA MET A 338 -1.84 7.97 14.65
C MET A 338 -0.35 7.88 14.25
N GLY A 339 0.38 8.98 14.17
CA GLY A 339 1.78 9.03 13.72
C GLY A 339 1.94 8.56 12.27
N LEU A 340 0.98 8.85 11.39
CA LEU A 340 1.03 8.40 9.99
C LEU A 340 2.09 9.13 9.19
N THR A 341 2.19 10.44 9.36
CA THR A 341 3.12 11.31 8.64
C THR A 341 4.57 10.94 8.94
N ASP A 342 4.93 10.79 10.21
CA ASP A 342 6.28 10.40 10.64
C ASP A 342 6.65 8.99 10.19
N ARG A 343 5.71 8.03 10.29
CA ARG A 343 5.92 6.66 9.83
C ARG A 343 6.07 6.59 8.32
N ALA A 344 5.31 7.38 7.56
CA ALA A 344 5.45 7.50 6.11
C ALA A 344 6.83 8.07 5.73
N ALA A 345 7.28 9.15 6.40
CA ALA A 345 8.61 9.72 6.17
C ALA A 345 9.74 8.71 6.43
N ALA A 346 9.63 7.91 7.50
CA ALA A 346 10.62 6.85 7.79
C ALA A 346 10.65 5.74 6.72
N VAL A 347 9.48 5.35 6.20
CA VAL A 347 9.38 4.36 5.10
C VAL A 347 9.95 4.94 3.81
N SER A 348 9.60 6.19 3.47
CA SER A 348 10.13 6.91 2.30
C SER A 348 11.66 6.99 2.33
N GLN A 349 12.24 7.35 3.49
CA GLN A 349 13.69 7.35 3.67
C GLN A 349 14.31 5.95 3.49
N THR A 350 13.62 4.90 3.91
CA THR A 350 14.08 3.51 3.76
C THR A 350 14.09 3.09 2.29
N LEU A 351 13.05 3.44 1.52
CA LEU A 351 12.96 3.21 0.09
C LEU A 351 14.04 3.98 -0.68
N GLN A 352 14.26 5.25 -0.33
CA GLN A 352 15.32 6.07 -0.94
C GLN A 352 16.72 5.49 -0.69
N ARG A 353 17.00 5.03 0.53
CA ARG A 353 18.28 4.36 0.87
C ARG A 353 18.46 3.07 0.09
N LEU A 354 17.39 2.28 -0.06
CA LEU A 354 17.42 1.06 -0.87
C LEU A 354 17.70 1.40 -2.34
N GLY A 355 17.05 2.42 -2.90
CA GLY A 355 17.26 2.87 -4.28
C GLY A 355 18.67 3.37 -4.56
N ASN A 356 19.25 4.12 -3.63
CA ASN A 356 20.65 4.56 -3.74
C ASN A 356 21.61 3.35 -3.72
N ALA A 357 21.34 2.35 -2.86
CA ALA A 357 22.16 1.15 -2.77
C ALA A 357 22.03 0.24 -4.01
N THR A 358 20.82 0.05 -4.54
CA THR A 358 20.59 -0.74 -5.75
C THR A 358 21.15 -0.04 -6.99
N GLY A 359 21.01 1.28 -7.10
CA GLY A 359 21.56 2.09 -8.18
C GLY A 359 23.09 2.05 -8.23
N ALA A 360 23.75 2.17 -7.07
CA ALA A 360 25.21 2.04 -6.98
C ALA A 360 25.69 0.65 -7.42
N GLU A 361 24.95 -0.40 -7.04
CA GLU A 361 25.27 -1.78 -7.40
C GLU A 361 25.03 -2.07 -8.88
N LEU A 362 23.95 -1.57 -9.48
CA LEU A 362 23.70 -1.66 -10.91
C LEU A 362 24.82 -0.96 -11.71
N THR A 363 25.23 0.23 -11.27
CA THR A 363 26.36 0.97 -11.89
C THR A 363 27.68 0.19 -11.78
N SER A 364 27.90 -0.49 -10.65
CA SER A 364 29.07 -1.34 -10.44
C SER A 364 29.06 -2.57 -11.37
N ILE A 365 27.90 -3.22 -11.53
CA ILE A 365 27.74 -4.34 -12.46
C ILE A 365 27.94 -3.88 -13.90
N GLU A 366 27.32 -2.78 -14.31
CA GLU A 366 27.48 -2.21 -15.65
C GLU A 366 28.95 -1.88 -15.93
N SER A 367 29.64 -1.28 -14.96
CA SER A 367 31.08 -1.01 -15.07
C SER A 367 31.91 -2.30 -15.22
N ALA A 368 31.56 -3.37 -14.49
CA ALA A 368 32.23 -4.65 -14.59
C ALA A 368 31.95 -5.34 -15.94
N GLU A 369 30.71 -5.25 -16.45
CA GLU A 369 30.30 -5.74 -17.77
C GLU A 369 31.03 -4.99 -18.88
N LEU A 370 31.12 -3.66 -18.80
CA LEU A 370 31.88 -2.83 -19.73
C LEU A 370 33.36 -3.21 -19.77
N ARG A 371 34.00 -3.42 -18.60
CA ARG A 371 35.40 -3.90 -18.54
C ARG A 371 35.58 -5.32 -19.09
N ALA A 372 34.56 -6.17 -18.96
CA ALA A 372 34.60 -7.52 -19.54
C ALA A 372 34.41 -7.47 -21.06
N ALA A 373 33.50 -6.63 -21.54
CA ALA A 373 33.27 -6.38 -22.97
C ALA A 373 34.50 -5.76 -23.63
N ASP A 374 35.13 -4.77 -22.98
CA ASP A 374 36.34 -4.13 -23.49
C ASP A 374 37.51 -5.11 -23.58
N ARG A 375 37.70 -6.00 -22.58
CA ARG A 375 38.67 -7.09 -22.66
C ARG A 375 38.39 -8.06 -23.81
N ARG A 376 37.12 -8.39 -24.08
CA ARG A 376 36.74 -9.21 -25.23
C ARG A 376 37.03 -8.48 -26.53
N ARG A 377 36.70 -7.20 -26.63
CA ARG A 377 36.97 -6.35 -27.79
C ARG A 377 38.46 -6.28 -28.07
N VAL A 378 39.29 -6.01 -27.06
CA VAL A 378 40.75 -6.00 -27.18
C VAL A 378 41.25 -7.36 -27.67
N ARG A 379 40.77 -8.47 -27.11
CA ARG A 379 41.14 -9.82 -27.57
C ARG A 379 40.74 -10.05 -29.03
N THR A 380 39.55 -9.62 -29.44
CA THR A 380 39.09 -9.73 -30.82
C THR A 380 39.92 -8.86 -31.76
N VAL A 381 40.20 -7.61 -31.39
CA VAL A 381 41.06 -6.71 -32.18
C VAL A 381 42.47 -7.29 -32.31
N VAL A 382 43.07 -7.78 -31.23
CA VAL A 382 44.38 -8.44 -31.26
C VAL A 382 44.36 -9.68 -32.15
N ALA A 383 43.32 -10.53 -32.06
CA ALA A 383 43.18 -11.70 -32.92
C ALA A 383 43.04 -11.31 -34.40
N VAL A 384 42.23 -10.30 -34.71
CA VAL A 384 42.04 -9.80 -36.09
C VAL A 384 43.31 -9.18 -36.62
N THR A 385 44.01 -8.35 -35.85
CA THR A 385 45.29 -7.75 -36.24
C THR A 385 46.35 -8.84 -36.46
N PHE A 386 46.40 -9.85 -35.60
CA PHE A 386 47.32 -10.98 -35.74
C PHE A 386 47.04 -11.75 -37.04
N VAL A 387 45.78 -12.13 -37.29
CA VAL A 387 45.38 -12.80 -38.54
C VAL A 387 45.72 -11.95 -39.75
N THR A 388 45.38 -10.66 -39.74
CA THR A 388 45.65 -9.74 -40.85
C THR A 388 47.15 -9.59 -41.12
N THR A 389 47.96 -9.48 -40.05
CA THR A 389 49.42 -9.38 -40.17
C THR A 389 50.01 -10.66 -40.75
N VAL A 390 49.58 -11.83 -40.28
CA VAL A 390 50.01 -13.13 -40.80
C VAL A 390 49.59 -13.29 -42.27
N THR A 391 48.36 -12.95 -42.62
CA THR A 391 47.89 -13.01 -44.01
C THR A 391 48.65 -12.03 -44.91
N ALA A 392 48.95 -10.82 -44.45
CA ALA A 392 49.72 -9.84 -45.21
C ALA A 392 51.18 -10.27 -45.42
N THR A 393 51.84 -10.82 -44.40
CA THR A 393 53.22 -11.32 -44.53
C THR A 393 53.30 -12.54 -45.42
N LEU A 394 52.36 -13.49 -45.31
CA LEU A 394 52.23 -14.59 -46.27
C LEU A 394 51.98 -14.05 -47.68
N GLY A 395 51.06 -13.10 -47.85
CA GLY A 395 50.79 -12.47 -49.15
C GLY A 395 52.02 -11.79 -49.75
N LEU A 396 52.83 -11.10 -48.95
CA LEU A 396 54.09 -10.48 -49.38
C LEU A 396 55.14 -11.53 -49.77
N LEU A 397 55.28 -12.58 -48.98
CA LEU A 397 56.18 -13.70 -49.28
C LEU A 397 55.78 -14.40 -50.58
N PHE A 398 54.48 -14.56 -50.82
CA PHE A 398 53.96 -15.07 -52.09
C PHE A 398 54.17 -14.10 -53.26
N ALA A 399 54.01 -12.78 -53.06
CA ALA A 399 54.34 -11.80 -54.08
C ALA A 399 55.83 -11.82 -54.43
N PHE A 400 56.70 -12.02 -53.43
CA PHE A 400 58.14 -12.20 -53.63
C PHE A 400 58.47 -13.46 -54.43
N PHE A 401 57.82 -14.59 -54.13
CA PHE A 401 57.98 -15.81 -54.93
C PHE A 401 57.37 -15.70 -56.34
N GLY A 402 56.30 -14.91 -56.51
CA GLY A 402 55.73 -14.60 -57.81
C GLY A 402 56.59 -13.67 -58.66
N ILE A 403 57.35 -12.76 -58.04
CA ILE A 403 58.25 -11.81 -58.73
C ILE A 403 59.63 -12.44 -59.00
N ASN A 404 60.15 -13.26 -58.08
CA ASN A 404 61.40 -14.01 -58.26
C ASN A 404 61.19 -15.36 -58.95
N ALA A 405 60.27 -15.43 -59.92
CA ALA A 405 59.92 -16.62 -60.68
C ALA A 405 61.03 -17.09 -61.65
N SER A 406 62.31 -16.81 -61.37
CA SER A 406 63.44 -17.42 -62.09
C SER A 406 63.76 -18.84 -61.59
N GLU A 407 63.15 -19.29 -60.49
CA GLU A 407 63.22 -20.68 -59.99
C GLU A 407 61.92 -21.48 -60.25
N VAL A 408 60.96 -20.90 -60.98
CA VAL A 408 59.77 -21.61 -61.49
C VAL A 408 60.11 -22.15 -62.87
N ASP A 409 60.02 -23.46 -63.04
CA ASP A 409 60.30 -24.14 -64.31
C ASP A 409 59.42 -23.55 -65.43
N GLU A 410 60.04 -22.82 -66.36
CA GLU A 410 59.39 -22.03 -67.43
C GLU A 410 58.50 -22.88 -68.36
N ARG A 411 58.61 -24.21 -68.25
CA ARG A 411 57.84 -25.20 -69.01
C ARG A 411 56.56 -25.69 -68.32
N ARG A 412 56.25 -25.25 -67.09
CA ARG A 412 55.06 -25.71 -66.35
C ARG A 412 54.07 -24.57 -66.08
N SER A 413 52.80 -24.87 -66.27
CA SER A 413 51.71 -23.92 -66.04
C SER A 413 51.51 -23.67 -64.55
N MET A 414 51.16 -22.43 -64.19
CA MET A 414 50.83 -22.01 -62.82
C MET A 414 49.66 -22.81 -62.19
N PHE A 415 48.88 -23.53 -63.01
CA PHE A 415 47.76 -24.39 -62.58
C PHE A 415 48.11 -25.87 -62.47
N ASP A 416 49.40 -26.24 -62.54
CA ASP A 416 49.83 -27.63 -62.44
C ASP A 416 49.59 -28.20 -61.02
N LEU A 417 49.20 -29.48 -60.94
CA LEU A 417 48.83 -30.15 -59.69
C LEU A 417 49.99 -30.22 -58.68
N ALA A 418 51.23 -30.01 -59.13
CA ALA A 418 52.40 -29.91 -58.28
C ALA A 418 52.32 -28.75 -57.26
N TYR A 419 51.55 -27.70 -57.56
CA TYR A 419 51.32 -26.56 -56.66
C TYR A 419 50.04 -26.71 -55.81
N ALA A 420 49.26 -27.79 -56.00
CA ALA A 420 48.05 -28.10 -55.22
C ALA A 420 48.22 -28.06 -53.69
N PRO A 421 49.32 -28.56 -53.07
CA PRO A 421 49.49 -28.45 -51.62
C PRO A 421 49.59 -27.00 -51.13
N VAL A 422 50.11 -26.08 -51.94
CA VAL A 422 50.17 -24.65 -51.60
C VAL A 422 48.77 -24.02 -51.64
N TYR A 423 47.98 -24.31 -52.68
CA TYR A 423 46.59 -23.83 -52.78
C TYR A 423 45.69 -24.41 -51.68
N ALA A 424 45.91 -25.66 -51.27
CA ALA A 424 45.17 -26.28 -50.17
C ALA A 424 45.40 -25.56 -48.83
N VAL A 425 46.64 -25.18 -48.53
CA VAL A 425 46.96 -24.41 -47.31
C VAL A 425 46.26 -23.04 -47.32
N ILE A 426 46.17 -22.39 -48.47
CA ILE A 426 45.49 -21.09 -48.62
C ILE A 426 44.00 -21.23 -48.30
N VAL A 427 43.33 -22.20 -48.91
CA VAL A 427 41.91 -22.44 -48.67
C VAL A 427 41.65 -22.76 -47.20
N ILE A 428 42.52 -23.56 -46.56
CA ILE A 428 42.38 -23.91 -45.14
C ILE A 428 42.47 -22.67 -44.25
N VAL A 429 43.45 -21.80 -44.45
CA VAL A 429 43.62 -20.57 -43.65
C VAL A 429 42.42 -19.63 -43.83
N LEU A 430 41.94 -19.48 -45.07
CA LEU A 430 40.83 -18.58 -45.41
C LEU A 430 39.49 -19.10 -44.83
N VAL A 431 39.25 -20.41 -44.93
CA VAL A 431 38.08 -21.07 -44.32
C VAL A 431 38.12 -20.99 -42.80
N PHE A 432 39.29 -21.18 -42.18
CA PHE A 432 39.44 -21.09 -40.73
C PHE A 432 39.17 -19.67 -40.22
N GLY A 433 39.67 -18.65 -40.92
CA GLY A 433 39.39 -17.25 -40.61
C GLY A 433 37.89 -16.91 -40.74
N PHE A 434 37.24 -17.38 -41.80
CA PHE A 434 35.81 -17.15 -42.02
C PHE A 434 34.94 -17.85 -40.97
N LEU A 435 35.26 -19.10 -40.60
CA LEU A 435 34.56 -19.84 -39.55
C LEU A 435 34.66 -19.14 -38.20
N LEU A 436 35.84 -18.65 -37.83
CA LEU A 436 36.04 -17.93 -36.58
C LEU A 436 35.19 -16.65 -36.52
N TYR A 437 35.12 -15.91 -37.64
CA TYR A 437 34.29 -14.70 -37.75
C TYR A 437 32.79 -15.00 -37.66
N ALA A 438 32.31 -16.01 -38.40
CA ALA A 438 30.90 -16.40 -38.40
C ALA A 438 30.42 -16.86 -37.02
N LEU A 439 31.27 -17.60 -36.29
CA LEU A 439 30.97 -18.06 -34.94
C LEU A 439 30.78 -16.87 -33.98
N LEU A 440 31.66 -15.87 -34.04
CA LEU A 440 31.59 -14.68 -33.19
C LEU A 440 30.32 -13.84 -33.45
N GLN A 441 29.95 -13.63 -34.71
CA GLN A 441 28.71 -12.93 -35.10
C GLN A 441 27.43 -13.63 -34.62
N ALA A 442 27.40 -14.96 -34.64
CA ALA A 442 26.25 -15.74 -34.19
C ALA A 442 26.04 -15.63 -32.67
N PHE A 443 27.13 -15.61 -31.89
CA PHE A 443 27.06 -15.43 -30.44
C PHE A 443 26.52 -14.05 -30.03
N ASP A 444 26.93 -12.98 -30.71
CA ASP A 444 26.46 -11.62 -30.40
C ASP A 444 24.98 -11.42 -30.73
N ARG A 445 24.49 -11.99 -31.85
CA ARG A 445 23.06 -11.91 -32.22
C ARG A 445 22.15 -12.71 -31.27
N ALA A 446 22.64 -13.80 -30.71
CA ALA A 446 21.89 -14.59 -29.74
C ALA A 446 21.75 -13.88 -28.38
N ALA A 447 22.75 -13.08 -27.98
CA ALA A 447 22.71 -12.30 -26.74
C ALA A 447 21.67 -11.17 -26.81
N LEU A 448 21.56 -10.46 -27.94
CA LEU A 448 20.63 -9.34 -28.14
C LEU A 448 19.15 -9.77 -28.24
N ARG A 449 18.86 -11.02 -28.62
CA ARG A 449 17.47 -11.51 -28.69
C ARG A 449 16.87 -11.85 -27.33
N ARG A 450 17.70 -12.09 -26.31
CA ARG A 450 17.21 -12.45 -24.95
C ARG A 450 16.82 -11.24 -24.10
N SER A 451 17.24 -10.03 -24.46
CA SER A 451 17.00 -8.81 -23.70
C SER A 451 15.71 -8.05 -24.07
N ARG A 452 14.89 -8.57 -25.01
CA ARG A 452 13.65 -7.92 -25.49
C ARG A 452 12.35 -8.39 -24.83
N THR A 453 12.39 -9.26 -23.82
CA THR A 453 11.18 -9.89 -23.23
C THR A 453 10.85 -9.47 -21.79
N ALA A 454 11.24 -8.28 -21.35
CA ALA A 454 10.77 -7.71 -20.09
C ALA A 454 9.75 -6.61 -20.38
N GLN A 455 8.50 -7.01 -20.60
CA GLN A 455 7.38 -6.10 -20.74
C GLN A 455 6.97 -5.61 -19.35
N ALA A 456 6.89 -4.29 -19.16
CA ALA A 456 6.51 -3.69 -17.89
C ALA A 456 5.00 -3.95 -17.61
N PRO A 457 4.62 -4.44 -16.43
CA PRO A 457 3.22 -4.54 -16.01
C PRO A 457 2.63 -3.14 -15.79
N THR A 458 1.39 -2.98 -16.22
CA THR A 458 0.57 -1.77 -16.05
C THR A 458 0.08 -1.62 -14.61
N TRP A 459 -0.34 -0.39 -14.26
CA TRP A 459 -0.89 0.04 -12.96
C TRP A 459 -1.85 -0.97 -12.29
N HIS A 460 -2.80 -1.60 -12.99
CA HIS A 460 -3.69 -2.60 -12.37
C HIS A 460 -3.00 -3.91 -11.94
N GLY A 461 -1.79 -4.18 -12.43
CA GLY A 461 -0.95 -5.27 -11.98
C GLY A 461 -0.30 -5.03 -10.62
N THR A 462 -0.25 -3.79 -10.12
CA THR A 462 0.42 -3.45 -8.85
C THR A 462 -0.35 -4.00 -7.66
N HIS A 463 -1.68 -3.88 -7.62
CA HIS A 463 -2.49 -4.47 -6.55
C HIS A 463 -2.39 -6.00 -6.52
N ARG A 464 -2.34 -6.66 -7.70
CA ARG A 464 -2.09 -8.11 -7.78
C ARG A 464 -0.66 -8.47 -7.38
N LEU A 465 0.33 -7.66 -7.76
CA LEU A 465 1.73 -7.82 -7.37
C LEU A 465 1.89 -7.65 -5.86
N LEU A 466 1.32 -6.61 -5.26
CA LEU A 466 1.32 -6.38 -3.81
C LEU A 466 0.63 -7.53 -3.08
N ALA A 467 -0.55 -7.99 -3.53
CA ALA A 467 -1.22 -9.14 -2.93
C ALA A 467 -0.39 -10.44 -3.04
N SER A 468 0.24 -10.69 -4.19
CA SER A 468 1.09 -11.88 -4.39
C SER A 468 2.40 -11.81 -3.60
N GLU A 469 3.06 -10.65 -3.60
CA GLU A 469 4.36 -10.45 -2.96
C GLU A 469 4.20 -10.31 -1.45
N LEU A 470 3.10 -9.74 -0.95
CA LEU A 470 2.79 -9.70 0.49
C LEU A 470 2.55 -11.11 1.03
N GLY A 471 1.84 -11.96 0.28
CA GLY A 471 1.69 -13.38 0.59
C GLY A 471 3.06 -14.07 0.70
N THR A 472 3.95 -13.85 -0.26
CA THR A 472 5.32 -14.40 -0.20
C THR A 472 6.16 -13.79 0.92
N ALA A 473 6.08 -12.49 1.18
CA ALA A 473 6.87 -11.80 2.19
C ALA A 473 6.47 -12.19 3.62
N LEU A 474 5.19 -12.50 3.84
CA LEU A 474 4.68 -13.04 5.10
C LEU A 474 5.09 -14.51 5.29
N LEU A 475 5.11 -15.31 4.22
CA LEU A 475 5.53 -16.72 4.26
C LEU A 475 7.06 -16.89 4.36
N ASP A 476 7.84 -16.02 3.72
CA ASP A 476 9.30 -15.91 3.81
C ASP A 476 9.76 -15.45 5.21
N GLY A 477 8.81 -15.05 6.07
CA GLY A 477 9.03 -14.68 7.47
C GLY A 477 9.28 -15.84 8.44
N HIS A 478 9.62 -17.05 7.97
CA HIS A 478 10.15 -18.07 8.86
C HIS A 478 11.44 -17.54 9.52
N PRO A 479 11.55 -17.56 10.87
CA PRO A 479 12.76 -17.09 11.52
C PRO A 479 13.93 -17.93 11.02
N ALA A 480 15.02 -17.25 10.65
CA ALA A 480 16.31 -17.90 10.48
C ALA A 480 16.52 -18.81 11.70
N ARG A 481 16.75 -20.11 11.47
CA ARG A 481 17.12 -21.04 12.53
C ARG A 481 18.27 -20.39 13.30
N VAL A 482 18.02 -20.09 14.58
CA VAL A 482 19.07 -19.72 15.53
C VAL A 482 20.14 -20.81 15.43
N PRO A 483 21.44 -20.48 15.26
CA PRO A 483 22.47 -21.48 15.28
C PRO A 483 22.41 -22.19 16.62
N GLU A 484 22.17 -23.50 16.58
CA GLU A 484 22.20 -24.36 17.75
C GLU A 484 23.54 -24.15 18.47
N PRO A 485 23.56 -23.92 19.79
CA PRO A 485 24.80 -23.71 20.52
C PRO A 485 25.70 -24.92 20.29
N ARG A 486 26.89 -24.66 19.74
CA ARG A 486 27.95 -25.65 19.56
C ARG A 486 28.23 -26.27 20.92
N ASN A 487 27.76 -27.49 21.15
CA ASN A 487 28.21 -28.31 22.26
C ASN A 487 29.73 -28.49 22.11
N LEU A 488 30.49 -27.75 22.91
CA LEU A 488 31.90 -28.02 23.11
C LEU A 488 32.01 -29.43 23.72
N PRO A 489 32.85 -30.32 23.18
CA PRO A 489 33.08 -31.60 23.82
C PRO A 489 33.70 -31.34 25.20
N ILE A 490 32.97 -31.74 26.24
CA ILE A 490 33.51 -31.90 27.58
C ILE A 490 34.58 -32.98 27.46
N THR A 491 35.85 -32.56 27.46
CA THR A 491 36.98 -33.46 27.68
C THR A 491 36.85 -34.01 29.10
N ASP A 492 36.43 -35.27 29.20
CA ASP A 492 36.58 -36.09 30.39
C ASP A 492 38.06 -36.12 30.78
N ARG A 493 38.42 -35.36 31.82
CA ARG A 493 39.64 -35.56 32.57
C ARG A 493 39.32 -36.48 33.73
N THR A 494 39.63 -37.75 33.52
CA THR A 494 39.73 -38.76 34.57
C THR A 494 40.86 -38.37 35.53
N GLU A 495 40.54 -37.77 36.66
CA GLU A 495 41.43 -37.73 37.83
C GLU A 495 40.93 -38.76 38.85
N ALA A 496 41.70 -39.82 39.03
CA ALA A 496 41.55 -40.81 40.08
C ALA A 496 41.96 -40.21 41.44
N PRO A 497 41.36 -40.63 42.56
CA PRO A 497 41.75 -40.17 43.88
C PRO A 497 43.05 -40.85 44.33
N PRO A 498 43.93 -40.17 45.10
CA PRO A 498 45.05 -40.83 45.74
C PRO A 498 44.56 -41.65 46.93
N GLN A 499 45.01 -42.90 46.98
CA GLN A 499 45.03 -43.71 48.20
C GLN A 499 46.22 -43.28 49.05
N SER A 500 45.95 -42.76 50.24
CA SER A 500 46.72 -42.99 51.49
C SER A 500 46.00 -42.36 52.66
#